data_AF-A0A537IMG1-F1
#
_entry.id   AF-A0A537IMG1-F1
#
_cell.length_a   1.000
_cell.length_b   1.000
_cell.length_c   1.000
_cell.angle_alpha   90.00
_cell.angle_beta   90.00
_cell.angle_gamma   90.00
#
_symmetry.space_group_name_H-M   'P 1'
#
loop_
_entity.id
_entity.type
_entity.pdbx_description
1 polymer ?
#
loop_
_entity_poly.entity_id
_entity_poly.type
_entity_poly.pdbx_seq_one_letter_code
_entity_poly.pdbx_strand_id
1 'polypeptide(L)'
;MKTPFIIYCRAVGFYAILTLLMMARPETYLISMMYVLMYGWFACVIFSLMYFMLSKVPVDFVIKLLLLFISVIVAVAFAYYMIGVLAVGNEIWQPEFFIFPFAAIIAGWISVCLSREKIRSSCYATE
;
A
#
# COMPACT_ATOMS: atom_id res chain seq x y z
N MET A 1 -12.72 4.46 9.57
CA MET A 1 -12.48 3.95 8.19
C MET A 1 -12.02 5.01 7.19
N LYS A 2 -12.39 6.30 7.33
CA LYS A 2 -12.01 7.34 6.35
C LYS A 2 -10.49 7.49 6.16
N THR A 3 -9.70 7.48 7.24
CA THR A 3 -8.24 7.67 7.18
C THR A 3 -7.47 6.60 6.41
N PRO A 4 -7.60 5.29 6.70
CA PRO A 4 -6.88 4.25 5.95
C PRO A 4 -7.29 4.20 4.47
N PHE A 5 -8.56 4.46 4.16
CA PHE A 5 -9.02 4.55 2.77
C PHE A 5 -8.40 5.74 2.01
N ILE A 6 -8.31 6.92 2.63
CA ILE A 6 -7.62 8.07 2.04
C ILE A 6 -6.14 7.77 1.81
N ILE A 7 -5.48 7.09 2.76
CA ILE A 7 -4.09 6.66 2.62
C ILE A 7 -3.94 5.73 1.42
N TYR A 8 -4.86 4.77 1.25
CA TYR A 8 -4.88 3.86 0.11
C TYR A 8 -5.07 4.59 -1.22
N CYS A 9 -6.11 5.43 -1.38
CA CYS A 9 -6.34 6.16 -2.64
C CYS A 9 -5.16 7.05 -3.04
N ARG A 10 -4.53 7.72 -2.07
CA ARG A 10 -3.31 8.50 -2.31
C ARG A 10 -2.14 7.61 -2.72
N ALA A 11 -1.97 6.45 -2.09
CA ALA A 11 -0.92 5.50 -2.45
C ALA A 11 -1.10 4.98 -3.89
N VAL A 12 -2.34 4.70 -4.32
CA VAL A 12 -2.62 4.33 -5.73
C VAL A 12 -2.25 5.48 -6.69
N GLY A 13 -2.58 6.73 -6.33
CA GLY A 13 -2.20 7.90 -7.11
C GLY A 13 -0.68 8.09 -7.21
N PHE A 14 0.05 7.99 -6.10
CA PHE A 14 1.51 8.07 -6.10
C PHE A 14 2.16 6.91 -6.85
N TYR A 15 1.60 5.70 -6.71
CA TYR A 15 2.05 4.55 -7.47
C TYR A 15 1.94 4.84 -8.97
N ALA A 16 0.83 5.41 -9.45
CA ALA A 16 0.66 5.79 -10.86
C ALA A 16 1.73 6.75 -11.38
N ILE A 17 2.13 7.71 -10.54
CA ILE A 17 3.16 8.69 -10.88
C ILE A 17 4.54 8.02 -10.89
N LEU A 18 4.85 7.22 -9.87
CA LEU A 18 6.15 6.54 -9.74
C LEU A 18 6.38 5.52 -10.86
N THR A 19 5.30 4.86 -11.32
CA THR A 19 5.37 3.88 -12.41
C THR A 19 5.23 4.50 -13.79
N LEU A 20 4.94 5.81 -13.90
CA LEU A 20 4.84 6.51 -15.18
C LEU A 20 6.17 6.45 -15.98
N LEU A 21 7.31 6.40 -15.28
CA LEU A 21 8.62 6.17 -15.91
C LEU A 21 8.71 4.83 -16.66
N MET A 22 7.87 3.85 -16.32
CA MET A 22 7.77 2.57 -17.04
C MET A 22 6.93 2.67 -18.32
N MET A 23 6.40 3.84 -18.70
CA MET A 23 5.72 4.04 -20.00
C MET A 23 6.62 3.74 -21.20
N ALA A 24 7.94 3.69 -21.03
CA ALA A 24 8.85 3.18 -22.05
C ALA A 24 8.54 1.73 -22.47
N ARG A 25 7.81 0.97 -21.63
CA ARG A 25 7.25 -0.35 -21.91
C ARG A 25 5.76 -0.35 -21.55
N PRO A 26 4.87 0.08 -22.46
CA PRO A 26 3.46 0.34 -22.14
C PRO A 26 2.68 -0.90 -21.69
N GLU A 27 3.04 -2.07 -22.21
CA GLU A 27 2.39 -3.34 -21.86
C GLU A 27 2.58 -3.70 -20.39
N THR A 28 3.81 -3.63 -19.87
CA THR A 28 4.09 -3.94 -18.46
C THR A 28 3.45 -2.93 -17.53
N TYR A 29 3.44 -1.65 -17.90
CA TYR A 29 2.73 -0.60 -17.17
C TYR A 29 1.22 -0.88 -17.08
N LEU A 30 0.57 -1.17 -18.21
CA LEU A 30 -0.87 -1.44 -18.26
C LEU A 30 -1.27 -2.67 -17.45
N ILE A 31 -0.53 -3.77 -17.62
CA ILE A 31 -0.76 -5.02 -16.88
C ILE A 31 -0.62 -4.77 -15.38
N SER A 32 0.43 -4.05 -14.98
CA SER A 32 0.68 -3.74 -13.57
C SER A 32 -0.42 -2.87 -12.96
N MET A 33 -0.87 -1.85 -13.70
CA MET A 33 -1.98 -1.01 -13.24
C MET A 33 -3.29 -1.76 -13.14
N MET A 34 -3.58 -2.64 -14.09
CA MET A 34 -4.74 -3.52 -14.02
C MET A 34 -4.68 -4.38 -12.75
N TYR A 35 -3.53 -4.95 -12.42
CA TYR A 35 -3.37 -5.71 -11.18
C TYR A 35 -3.54 -4.88 -9.92
N VAL A 36 -3.02 -3.65 -9.88
CA VAL A 36 -3.23 -2.76 -8.73
C VAL A 36 -4.70 -2.40 -8.54
N LEU A 37 -5.44 -2.19 -9.63
CA LEU A 37 -6.88 -1.90 -9.56
C LEU A 37 -7.72 -3.14 -9.19
N MET A 38 -7.39 -4.30 -9.75
CA MET A 38 -8.13 -5.55 -9.52
C MET A 38 -7.83 -6.18 -8.16
N TYR A 39 -6.61 -6.05 -7.66
CA TYR A 39 -6.11 -6.80 -6.49
C TYR A 39 -5.55 -5.89 -5.39
N GLY A 40 -5.36 -4.59 -5.62
CA GLY A 40 -4.89 -3.65 -4.60
C GLY A 40 -5.84 -3.49 -3.42
N TRP A 41 -7.11 -3.90 -3.55
CA TRP A 41 -8.04 -3.95 -2.43
C TRP A 41 -7.62 -4.94 -1.33
N PHE A 42 -6.86 -6.00 -1.65
CA PHE A 42 -6.26 -6.88 -0.63
C PHE A 42 -5.32 -6.09 0.28
N ALA A 43 -4.44 -5.29 -0.30
CA ALA A 43 -3.55 -4.41 0.46
C ALA A 43 -4.35 -3.41 1.30
N CYS A 44 -5.44 -2.85 0.75
CA CYS A 44 -6.32 -1.93 1.48
C CYS A 44 -6.96 -2.59 2.71
N VAL A 45 -7.47 -3.82 2.58
CA VAL A 45 -8.11 -4.57 3.68
C VAL A 45 -7.09 -4.88 4.78
N ILE A 46 -5.95 -5.45 4.42
CA ILE A 46 -4.89 -5.81 5.38
C ILE A 46 -4.36 -4.56 6.09
N PHE A 47 -4.06 -3.49 5.34
CA PHE A 47 -3.61 -2.23 5.94
C PHE A 47 -4.66 -1.62 6.87
N SER A 48 -5.94 -1.65 6.49
CA SER A 48 -7.03 -1.12 7.33
C SER A 48 -7.18 -1.90 8.64
N LEU A 49 -7.05 -3.23 8.59
CA LEU A 49 -7.08 -4.10 9.78
C LEU A 49 -5.90 -3.78 10.71
N MET A 50 -4.68 -3.72 10.17
CA MET A 50 -3.49 -3.38 10.96
C MET A 50 -3.58 -1.97 11.54
N TYR A 51 -4.04 -0.99 10.75
CA TYR A 51 -4.27 0.37 11.22
C TYR A 51 -5.25 0.42 12.40
N PHE A 52 -6.37 -0.32 12.29
CA PHE A 52 -7.36 -0.37 13.36
C PHE A 52 -6.81 -1.02 14.63
N MET A 53 -6.07 -2.13 14.51
CA MET A 53 -5.39 -2.76 15.65
C MET A 53 -4.42 -1.78 16.31
N LEU A 54 -3.56 -1.13 15.54
CA LEU A 54 -2.57 -0.16 16.04
C LEU A 54 -3.20 1.07 16.68
N SER A 55 -4.37 1.50 16.21
CA SER A 55 -5.08 2.64 16.80
C SER A 55 -5.47 2.39 18.27
N LYS A 56 -5.77 1.13 18.63
CA LYS A 56 -6.19 0.74 19.99
C LYS A 56 -5.04 0.41 20.94
N VAL A 57 -3.81 0.28 20.42
CA VAL A 57 -2.66 -0.05 21.25
C VAL A 57 -2.15 1.23 21.94
N PRO A 58 -1.96 1.26 23.27
CA PRO A 58 -1.41 2.40 23.99
C PRO A 58 0.13 2.44 23.86
N VAL A 59 0.62 2.69 22.66
CA VAL A 59 2.04 2.86 22.36
C VAL A 59 2.33 4.25 21.81
N ASP A 60 3.57 4.70 22.01
CA ASP A 60 4.03 5.99 21.54
C ASP A 60 3.80 6.21 20.05
N PHE A 61 3.53 7.46 19.68
CA PHE A 61 3.24 7.83 18.30
C PHE A 61 4.35 7.42 17.32
N VAL A 62 5.62 7.51 17.74
CA VAL A 62 6.77 7.10 16.92
C VAL A 62 6.73 5.60 16.62
N ILE A 63 6.41 4.79 17.63
CA ILE A 63 6.27 3.34 17.49
C ILE A 63 5.06 3.01 16.59
N LYS A 64 3.92 3.68 16.78
CA LYS A 64 2.74 3.54 15.89
C LYS A 64 3.09 3.83 14.44
N LEU A 65 3.82 4.90 14.17
CA LEU A 65 4.21 5.29 12.82
C LEU A 65 5.14 4.23 12.19
N LEU A 66 6.10 3.71 12.95
CA LEU A 66 6.99 2.65 12.49
C LEU A 66 6.21 1.35 12.18
N LEU A 67 5.27 0.96 13.05
CA LEU A 67 4.40 -0.19 12.82
C LEU A 67 3.49 0.01 11.60
N LEU A 68 3.06 1.25 11.32
CA LEU A 68 2.32 1.56 10.11
C LEU A 68 3.19 1.41 8.85
N PHE A 69 4.47 1.81 8.87
CA PHE A 69 5.36 1.54 7.74
C PHE A 69 5.58 0.05 7.49
N ILE A 70 5.73 -0.75 8.55
CA ILE A 70 5.82 -2.21 8.45
C ILE A 70 4.50 -2.77 7.90
N SER A 71 3.36 -2.26 8.34
CA SER A 71 2.05 -2.72 7.84
C SER A 71 1.87 -2.48 6.34
N VAL A 72 2.46 -1.42 5.77
CA VAL A 72 2.47 -1.20 4.32
C VAL A 72 3.24 -2.31 3.61
N ILE A 73 4.43 -2.68 4.11
CA ILE A 73 5.23 -3.77 3.52
C ILE A 73 4.44 -5.08 3.55
N VAL A 74 3.85 -5.41 4.71
CA VAL A 74 3.05 -6.64 4.88
C VAL A 74 1.84 -6.65 3.96
N ALA A 75 1.11 -5.53 3.86
CA ALA A 75 -0.06 -5.40 3.00
C ALA A 75 0.29 -5.56 1.51
N VAL A 76 1.39 -4.96 1.05
CA VAL A 76 1.86 -5.09 -0.33
C VAL A 76 2.36 -6.51 -0.61
N ALA A 77 3.14 -7.10 0.29
CA ALA A 77 3.62 -8.48 0.16
C ALA A 77 2.45 -9.48 0.08
N PHE A 78 1.43 -9.28 0.92
CA PHE A 78 0.22 -10.10 0.89
C PHE A 78 -0.56 -9.93 -0.41
N ALA A 79 -0.75 -8.69 -0.88
CA ALA A 79 -1.42 -8.45 -2.15
C ALA A 79 -0.65 -9.06 -3.33
N TYR A 80 0.68 -8.95 -3.33
CA TYR A 80 1.54 -9.56 -4.34
C TYR A 80 1.46 -11.10 -4.33
N TYR A 81 1.45 -11.71 -3.14
CA TYR A 81 1.22 -13.14 -2.99
C TYR A 81 -0.15 -13.57 -3.52
N MET A 82 -1.21 -12.82 -3.18
CA MET A 82 -2.57 -13.11 -3.65
C MET A 82 -2.72 -12.94 -5.16
N ILE A 83 -2.01 -11.99 -5.77
CA ILE A 83 -1.92 -11.88 -7.23
C ILE A 83 -1.34 -13.18 -7.81
N GLY A 84 -0.29 -13.74 -7.22
CA GLY A 84 0.28 -15.03 -7.63
C GLY A 84 -0.68 -16.23 -7.47
N VAL A 85 -1.53 -16.22 -6.45
CA VAL A 85 -2.52 -17.29 -6.22
C VAL A 85 -3.73 -17.19 -7.16
N LEU A 86 -4.18 -15.97 -7.48
CA LEU A 86 -5.41 -15.72 -8.23
C LEU A 86 -5.17 -15.52 -9.74
N ALA A 87 -3.99 -15.04 -10.14
CA ALA A 87 -3.64 -14.84 -11.54
C ALA A 87 -3.06 -16.13 -12.12
N VAL A 88 -3.91 -16.83 -12.89
CA VAL A 88 -3.58 -18.00 -13.70
C VAL A 88 -2.63 -17.57 -14.84
N GLY A 89 -1.33 -17.35 -14.56
CA GLY A 89 -0.34 -16.98 -15.59
C GLY A 89 1.03 -16.55 -15.03
N ASN A 90 2.11 -16.98 -15.70
CA ASN A 90 3.51 -16.78 -15.27
C ASN A 90 4.07 -15.35 -15.47
N GLU A 91 3.31 -14.43 -16.04
CA GLU A 91 3.81 -13.11 -16.50
C GLU A 91 4.24 -12.18 -15.35
N ILE A 92 3.63 -12.32 -14.18
CA ILE A 92 3.93 -11.55 -12.96
C ILE A 92 5.25 -11.92 -12.29
N TRP A 93 5.87 -13.04 -12.65
CA TRP A 93 7.15 -13.48 -12.09
C TRP A 93 8.36 -13.05 -12.93
N GLN A 94 8.13 -12.27 -13.99
CA GLN A 94 9.22 -11.71 -14.76
C GLN A 94 9.98 -10.66 -13.94
N PRO A 95 11.32 -10.56 -14.08
CA PRO A 95 12.14 -9.63 -13.30
C PRO A 95 11.66 -8.16 -13.35
N GLU A 96 11.05 -7.80 -14.47
CA GLU A 96 10.52 -6.48 -14.79
C GLU A 96 9.35 -6.10 -13.88
N PHE A 97 8.61 -7.08 -13.34
CA PHE A 97 7.48 -6.86 -12.45
C PHE A 97 7.88 -6.69 -10.98
N PHE A 98 9.13 -7.01 -10.59
CA PHE A 98 9.59 -6.81 -9.21
C PHE A 98 9.69 -5.35 -8.82
N ILE A 99 9.80 -4.40 -9.77
CA ILE A 99 9.87 -2.97 -9.44
C ILE A 99 8.55 -2.43 -8.89
N PHE A 100 7.42 -3.05 -9.23
CA PHE A 100 6.08 -2.60 -8.86
C PHE A 100 5.75 -2.75 -7.37
N PRO A 101 6.04 -3.88 -6.68
CA PRO A 101 5.87 -3.93 -5.23
C PRO A 101 6.75 -2.91 -4.50
N PHE A 102 7.97 -2.62 -4.97
CA PHE A 102 8.78 -1.53 -4.39
C PHE A 102 8.13 -0.16 -4.58
N ALA A 103 7.65 0.15 -5.78
CA ALA A 103 6.94 1.39 -6.06
C ALA A 103 5.67 1.52 -5.19
N ALA A 104 4.93 0.43 -4.98
CA ALA A 104 3.75 0.39 -4.12
C ALA A 104 4.09 0.65 -2.64
N ILE A 105 5.20 0.09 -2.14
CA ILE A 105 5.68 0.34 -0.77
C ILE A 105 6.06 1.82 -0.61
N ILE A 106 6.84 2.37 -1.53
CA ILE A 106 7.26 3.78 -1.49
C ILE A 106 6.04 4.70 -1.53
N ALA A 107 5.08 4.43 -2.42
CA ALA A 107 3.83 5.18 -2.51
C ALA A 107 3.01 5.11 -1.21
N GLY A 108 2.94 3.93 -0.60
CA GLY A 108 2.28 3.72 0.69
C GLY A 108 2.95 4.53 1.82
N TRP A 109 4.28 4.52 1.89
CA TRP A 109 5.03 5.30 2.88
C TRP A 109 4.87 6.80 2.71
N ILE A 110 4.95 7.32 1.48
CA ILE A 110 4.68 8.74 1.18
C ILE A 110 3.27 9.11 1.67
N SER A 111 2.28 8.26 1.38
CA SER A 111 0.91 8.49 1.79
C SER A 111 0.71 8.50 3.32
N VAL A 112 1.40 7.61 4.04
CA VAL A 112 1.43 7.58 5.51
C VAL A 112 2.07 8.86 6.06
N CYS A 113 3.22 9.28 5.51
CA CYS A 113 3.90 10.52 5.90
C CYS A 113 3.01 11.75 5.72
N LEU A 114 2.32 11.86 4.58
CA LEU A 114 1.39 12.97 4.29
C LEU A 114 0.10 12.91 5.12
N SER A 115 -0.14 11.81 5.84
CA SER A 115 -1.30 11.63 6.70
C SER A 115 -0.93 11.69 8.19
N ARG A 116 0.32 12.01 8.53
CA ARG A 116 0.87 12.00 9.89
C ARG A 116 0.01 12.74 10.90
N GLU A 117 -0.48 13.94 10.58
CA GLU A 117 -1.32 14.74 11.50
C GLU A 117 -2.71 14.13 11.72
N LYS A 118 -3.30 13.54 10.67
CA LYS A 118 -4.58 12.81 10.77
C LYS A 118 -4.42 11.52 11.57
N ILE A 119 -3.30 10.83 11.42
CA ILE A 119 -2.97 9.64 12.21
C ILE A 119 -2.77 10.04 13.68
N ARG A 120 -2.04 11.13 13.94
CA ARG A 120 -1.79 11.67 15.27
C ARG A 120 -3.11 12.01 15.98
N SER A 121 -3.95 12.83 15.37
CA SER A 121 -5.27 13.20 15.92
C SER A 121 -6.16 11.96 16.16
N SER A 122 -6.14 10.98 15.26
CA SER A 122 -6.87 9.72 15.45
C SER A 122 -6.35 8.86 16.61
N CYS A 123 -5.10 9.02 17.05
CA CYS A 123 -4.53 8.28 18.18
C CYS A 123 -4.86 8.93 19.54
N TYR A 124 -5.00 10.26 19.58
CA TYR A 124 -5.31 11.02 20.79
C TYR A 124 -6.81 11.26 20.98
N ALA A 125 -7.65 11.08 19.94
CA ALA A 125 -9.11 11.17 20.07
C ALA A 125 -9.75 9.97 20.80
N THR A 126 -8.94 8.97 21.18
CA THR A 126 -9.34 7.77 21.94
C THR A 126 -8.98 7.84 23.42
N GLU A 127 -8.40 8.96 23.88
CA GLU A 127 -8.26 9.32 25.31
C GLU A 127 -9.42 10.23 25.73
#